data_AF-A0A2N0QXZ7-F1
#
_entry.id   AF-A0A2N0QXZ7-F1
#
_cell.length_a   1.000
_cell.length_b   1.000
_cell.length_c   1.000
_cell.angle_alpha   90.00
_cell.angle_beta   90.00
_cell.angle_gamma   90.00
#
_symmetry.space_group_name_H-M   'P 1'
#
loop_
_entity.id
_entity.type
_entity.pdbx_description
1 polymer ?
#
loop_
_entity_poly.entity_id
_entity_poly.type
_entity_poly.pdbx_seq_one_letter_code
_entity_poly.pdbx_strand_id
1 'polypeptide(L)'
;MSLAKARKGLKTAKKGGILTPQQKSINEFLRIPKSNKITSRFSPFDSDQAKEAYNYCAKFMKIANENPDNPIEKVLEYAKEATETTDPELIRYALMSFITHHPSARNRNLRIPPLIKRSPESCVPQKKITIAPGPVVSDEKVGESVGDIELYMNWYREDPNLNEHHEHWHIVYSGQGIPNFKDPESGEPVNKDRHGELFVYMHRQMLARYDIELLGINLPLIKPLDNYRAPIEEGYKPNENLSNREKCIDTFGSREPNSVIGSAGINTLETKRKELEKTIEKGKFCDGTEITIDLLGAFIEYSNFPGKQEMFKKLGDLHGTGHGVIGRISTVEGVMTQTRVAARDPVFWRWHRHIDNLINTWEEKQEPN
;
A
#
# COMPACT_ATOMS: atom_id res chain seq x y z
N MET A 1 -14.41 -9.55 14.80
CA MET A 1 -14.94 -8.32 15.45
C MET A 1 -16.11 -7.79 14.60
N SER A 2 -17.26 -7.40 15.17
CA SER A 2 -18.39 -6.84 14.37
C SER A 2 -18.14 -5.36 14.02
N LEU A 3 -18.73 -4.85 12.94
CA LEU A 3 -18.70 -3.41 12.57
C LEU A 3 -19.05 -2.49 13.75
N ALA A 4 -19.98 -2.92 14.61
CA ALA A 4 -20.37 -2.20 15.82
C ALA A 4 -19.26 -2.13 16.88
N LYS A 5 -18.39 -3.15 16.96
CA LYS A 5 -17.28 -3.22 17.93
C LYS A 5 -16.04 -2.45 17.42
N ALA A 6 -15.77 -2.47 16.11
CA ALA A 6 -14.73 -1.64 15.49
C ALA A 6 -15.01 -0.12 15.66
N ARG A 7 -16.29 0.29 15.52
CA ARG A 7 -16.71 1.68 15.76
C ARG A 7 -16.54 2.15 17.22
N LYS A 8 -16.58 1.24 18.20
CA LYS A 8 -16.39 1.58 19.62
C LYS A 8 -14.92 1.91 19.96
N GLY A 9 -13.95 1.45 19.18
CA GLY A 9 -12.51 1.72 19.37
C GLY A 9 -12.06 3.14 19.01
N LEU A 10 -12.86 3.88 18.24
CA LEU A 10 -12.56 5.26 17.79
C LEU A 10 -12.86 6.34 18.85
N LYS A 11 -12.95 5.97 20.14
CA LYS A 11 -13.24 6.89 21.26
C LYS A 11 -12.09 7.87 21.58
N THR A 12 -11.18 8.12 20.64
CA THR A 12 -10.17 9.18 20.72
C THR A 12 -10.60 10.47 20.02
N ALA A 13 -11.80 10.54 19.45
CA ALA A 13 -12.44 11.83 19.25
C ALA A 13 -12.66 12.46 20.63
N LYS A 14 -11.78 13.41 21.00
CA LYS A 14 -12.01 14.35 22.11
C LYS A 14 -13.50 14.71 22.12
N LYS A 15 -14.18 14.38 23.22
CA LYS A 15 -15.51 14.84 23.64
C LYS A 15 -16.34 15.49 22.52
N GLY A 16 -17.16 14.73 21.81
CA GLY A 16 -18.33 15.28 21.09
C GLY A 16 -18.04 16.39 20.06
N GLY A 17 -16.84 16.45 19.47
CA GLY A 17 -16.50 17.49 18.48
C GLY A 17 -17.44 17.47 17.28
N ILE A 18 -18.25 18.52 17.13
CA ILE A 18 -19.09 18.74 15.95
C ILE A 18 -18.15 18.82 14.73
N LEU A 19 -18.28 17.88 13.79
CA LEU A 19 -17.53 17.93 12.53
C LEU A 19 -17.89 19.22 11.79
N THR A 20 -16.87 19.93 11.29
CA THR A 20 -17.09 21.08 10.41
C THR A 20 -17.84 20.65 9.15
N PRO A 21 -18.64 21.53 8.50
CA PRO A 21 -19.30 21.20 7.24
C PRO A 21 -18.33 20.65 6.19
N GLN A 22 -17.15 21.27 6.06
CA GLN A 22 -16.09 20.83 5.15
C GLN A 22 -15.59 19.41 5.46
N GLN A 23 -15.36 19.07 6.73
CA GLN A 23 -14.96 17.71 7.11
C GLN A 23 -16.07 16.69 6.84
N LYS A 24 -17.36 17.07 6.98
CA LYS A 24 -18.48 16.19 6.62
C LYS A 24 -18.49 15.92 5.12
N SER A 25 -18.32 16.94 4.27
CA SER A 25 -18.26 16.77 2.82
C SER A 25 -17.07 15.92 2.37
N ILE A 26 -15.90 16.08 2.99
CA ILE A 26 -14.74 15.20 2.76
C ILE A 26 -15.05 13.75 3.15
N ASN A 27 -15.64 13.53 4.33
CA ASN A 27 -16.01 12.20 4.80
C ASN A 27 -17.00 11.51 3.86
N GLU A 28 -17.95 12.26 3.31
CA GLU A 28 -18.92 11.77 2.36
C GLU A 28 -18.25 11.38 1.04
N PHE A 29 -17.40 12.25 0.48
CA PHE A 29 -16.73 12.01 -0.79
C PHE A 29 -15.74 10.83 -0.73
N LEU A 30 -14.94 10.74 0.34
CA LEU A 30 -13.94 9.69 0.52
C LEU A 30 -14.52 8.34 0.91
N ARG A 31 -15.84 8.25 1.14
CA ARG A 31 -16.49 6.97 1.38
C ARG A 31 -16.57 6.20 0.07
N ILE A 32 -16.14 4.93 0.09
CA ILE A 32 -16.29 4.04 -1.05
C ILE A 32 -17.80 3.87 -1.33
N PRO A 33 -18.23 4.15 -2.57
CA PRO A 33 -19.64 4.14 -2.93
C PRO A 33 -20.11 2.70 -3.10
N LYS A 34 -21.42 2.52 -3.08
CA LYS A 34 -22.03 1.21 -3.32
C LYS A 34 -22.14 0.86 -4.80
N SER A 35 -21.94 1.83 -5.68
CA SER A 35 -21.95 1.68 -7.14
C SER A 35 -20.96 2.65 -7.79
N ASN A 36 -20.41 2.25 -8.94
CA ASN A 36 -19.46 2.99 -9.77
C ASN A 36 -19.87 2.74 -11.23
N LYS A 37 -19.76 3.78 -12.06
CA LYS A 37 -20.09 3.71 -13.49
C LYS A 37 -18.96 3.10 -14.33
N ILE A 38 -17.74 3.10 -13.81
CA ILE A 38 -16.50 2.75 -14.53
C ILE A 38 -16.01 1.36 -14.09
N THR A 39 -15.46 0.60 -15.04
CA THR A 39 -15.04 -0.79 -14.88
C THR A 39 -13.55 -0.98 -14.57
N SER A 40 -12.70 0.03 -14.83
CA SER A 40 -11.28 -0.01 -14.46
C SER A 40 -11.10 0.16 -12.96
N ARG A 41 -10.04 -0.46 -12.41
CA ARG A 41 -9.62 -0.36 -11.01
C ARG A 41 -8.24 0.28 -10.94
N PHE A 42 -8.16 1.43 -10.27
CA PHE A 42 -6.95 2.14 -9.90
C PHE A 42 -6.11 1.26 -8.99
N SER A 43 -4.80 1.26 -9.14
CA SER A 43 -3.81 0.63 -8.26
C SER A 43 -2.67 1.62 -8.01
N PRO A 44 -2.35 1.95 -6.74
CA PRO A 44 -1.20 2.81 -6.44
C PRO A 44 0.16 2.18 -6.80
N PHE A 45 0.20 0.87 -7.06
CA PHE A 45 1.37 0.15 -7.53
C PHE A 45 1.54 0.16 -9.07
N ASP A 46 0.55 0.70 -9.80
CA ASP A 46 0.68 0.93 -11.24
C ASP A 46 1.27 2.32 -11.47
N SER A 47 2.48 2.39 -12.02
CA SER A 47 3.23 3.65 -12.12
C SER A 47 2.54 4.71 -12.96
N ASP A 48 1.77 4.33 -13.98
CA ASP A 48 1.08 5.28 -14.85
C ASP A 48 -0.20 5.78 -14.20
N GLN A 49 -0.96 4.91 -13.54
CA GLN A 49 -2.14 5.30 -12.77
C GLN A 49 -1.77 6.16 -11.55
N ALA A 50 -0.66 5.83 -10.86
CA ALA A 50 -0.13 6.63 -9.77
C ALA A 50 0.28 8.03 -10.25
N LYS A 51 0.90 8.14 -11.44
CA LYS A 51 1.22 9.44 -12.07
C LYS A 51 -0.05 10.21 -12.44
N GLU A 52 -1.09 9.55 -12.92
CA GLU A 52 -2.38 10.19 -13.16
C GLU A 52 -2.99 10.74 -11.85
N ALA A 53 -2.96 9.97 -10.76
CA ALA A 53 -3.42 10.43 -9.45
C ALA A 53 -2.61 11.64 -8.93
N TYR A 54 -1.28 11.65 -9.15
CA TYR A 54 -0.42 12.79 -8.88
C TYR A 54 -0.90 14.05 -9.64
N ASN A 55 -1.21 13.91 -10.93
CA ASN A 55 -1.69 15.03 -11.75
C ASN A 55 -3.05 15.57 -11.26
N TYR A 56 -3.96 14.71 -10.81
CA TYR A 56 -5.21 15.17 -10.18
C TYR A 56 -4.95 15.90 -8.86
N CYS A 57 -4.00 15.43 -8.04
CA CYS A 57 -3.61 16.13 -6.82
C CYS A 57 -3.06 17.52 -7.14
N ALA A 58 -2.19 17.65 -8.15
CA ALA A 58 -1.69 18.94 -8.62
C ALA A 58 -2.81 19.88 -9.07
N LYS A 59 -3.79 19.39 -9.84
CA LYS A 59 -4.99 20.15 -10.23
C LYS A 59 -5.81 20.60 -9.01
N PHE A 60 -5.99 19.74 -8.00
CA PHE A 60 -6.67 20.14 -6.76
C PHE A 60 -5.92 21.24 -6.02
N MET A 61 -4.58 21.17 -5.95
CA MET A 61 -3.78 22.24 -5.35
C MET A 61 -3.94 23.56 -6.11
N LYS A 62 -3.92 23.53 -7.46
CA LYS A 62 -4.17 24.70 -8.29
C LYS A 62 -5.53 25.32 -8.02
N ILE A 63 -6.60 24.52 -8.05
CA ILE A 63 -7.97 24.99 -7.77
C ILE A 63 -8.05 25.62 -6.38
N ALA A 64 -7.42 25.02 -5.37
CA ALA A 64 -7.40 25.56 -4.02
C ALA A 64 -6.64 26.89 -3.90
N ASN A 65 -5.59 27.10 -4.70
CA ASN A 65 -4.85 28.36 -4.75
C ASN A 65 -5.64 29.47 -5.45
N GLU A 66 -6.34 29.14 -6.52
CA GLU A 66 -7.16 30.09 -7.30
C GLU A 66 -8.45 30.51 -6.57
N ASN A 67 -8.87 29.74 -5.55
CA ASN A 67 -10.11 29.96 -4.82
C ASN A 67 -9.88 30.04 -3.29
N PRO A 68 -9.15 31.05 -2.78
CA PRO A 68 -8.74 31.11 -1.38
C PRO A 68 -9.90 31.21 -0.37
N ASP A 69 -11.04 31.76 -0.79
CA ASP A 69 -12.23 31.95 0.05
C ASP A 69 -13.00 30.64 0.30
N ASN A 70 -13.06 29.75 -0.69
CA ASN A 70 -13.80 28.48 -0.67
C ASN A 70 -13.03 27.31 -1.34
N PRO A 71 -11.77 27.05 -0.94
CA PRO A 71 -10.88 26.16 -1.68
C PRO A 71 -11.33 24.70 -1.61
N ILE A 72 -11.93 24.29 -0.49
CA ILE A 72 -12.34 22.90 -0.27
C ILE A 72 -13.60 22.59 -1.07
N GLU A 73 -14.56 23.50 -1.10
CA GLU A 73 -15.77 23.38 -1.88
C GLU A 73 -15.44 23.23 -3.37
N LYS A 74 -14.57 24.09 -3.90
CA LYS A 74 -14.15 24.08 -5.32
C LYS A 74 -13.39 22.81 -5.70
N VAL A 75 -12.51 22.32 -4.83
CA VAL A 75 -11.82 21.04 -5.04
C VAL A 75 -12.81 19.88 -5.06
N LEU A 76 -13.80 19.84 -4.16
CA LEU A 76 -14.79 18.77 -4.12
C LEU A 76 -15.78 18.82 -5.31
N GLU A 77 -16.12 20.02 -5.80
CA GLU A 77 -16.89 20.20 -7.04
C GLU A 77 -16.16 19.55 -8.23
N TYR A 78 -14.89 19.92 -8.44
CA TYR A 78 -14.09 19.34 -9.52
C TYR A 78 -13.83 17.84 -9.33
N ALA A 79 -13.59 17.38 -8.10
CA ALA A 79 -13.41 15.97 -7.82
C ALA A 79 -14.65 15.15 -8.21
N LYS A 80 -15.86 15.65 -7.94
CA LYS A 80 -17.12 14.99 -8.36
C LYS A 80 -17.23 14.93 -9.88
N GLU A 81 -16.95 16.03 -10.58
CA GLU A 81 -16.94 16.06 -12.05
C GLU A 81 -15.96 15.04 -12.62
N ALA A 82 -14.73 14.97 -12.08
CA ALA A 82 -13.70 14.05 -12.55
C ALA A 82 -14.10 12.57 -12.39
N THR A 83 -14.93 12.21 -11.41
CA THR A 83 -15.42 10.83 -11.25
C THR A 83 -16.39 10.36 -12.34
N GLU A 84 -16.88 11.27 -13.20
CA GLU A 84 -17.74 10.89 -14.33
C GLU A 84 -16.94 10.26 -15.48
N THR A 85 -15.64 10.56 -15.60
CA THR A 85 -14.78 10.07 -16.69
C THR A 85 -13.55 9.31 -16.21
N THR A 86 -13.17 9.44 -14.94
CA THR A 86 -12.00 8.79 -14.33
C THR A 86 -12.41 7.90 -13.18
N ASP A 87 -11.66 6.84 -12.94
CA ASP A 87 -11.91 5.93 -11.82
C ASP A 87 -12.09 6.70 -10.49
N PRO A 88 -13.24 6.57 -9.82
CA PRO A 88 -13.49 7.22 -8.55
C PRO A 88 -12.46 6.91 -7.46
N GLU A 89 -11.81 5.73 -7.46
CA GLU A 89 -10.77 5.39 -6.48
C GLU A 89 -9.47 6.17 -6.72
N LEU A 90 -9.09 6.40 -7.99
CA LEU A 90 -7.98 7.28 -8.36
C LEU A 90 -8.22 8.71 -7.86
N ILE A 91 -9.43 9.24 -8.08
CA ILE A 91 -9.80 10.59 -7.64
C ILE A 91 -9.80 10.70 -6.11
N ARG A 92 -10.27 9.68 -5.38
CA ARG A 92 -10.18 9.65 -3.92
C ARG A 92 -8.74 9.60 -3.43
N TYR A 93 -7.87 8.82 -4.08
CA TYR A 93 -6.45 8.76 -3.75
C TYR A 93 -5.78 10.14 -3.92
N ALA A 94 -6.04 10.81 -5.05
CA ALA A 94 -5.58 12.16 -5.31
C ALA A 94 -6.10 13.17 -4.26
N LEU A 95 -7.36 13.07 -3.85
CA LEU A 95 -7.94 13.93 -2.82
C LEU A 95 -7.33 13.68 -1.44
N MET A 96 -7.04 12.42 -1.08
CA MET A 96 -6.34 12.07 0.16
C MET A 96 -4.93 12.70 0.19
N SER A 97 -4.21 12.67 -0.93
CA SER A 97 -2.92 13.36 -1.07
C SER A 97 -3.07 14.88 -0.90
N PHE A 98 -4.05 15.50 -1.56
CA PHE A 98 -4.34 16.94 -1.40
C PHE A 98 -4.61 17.33 0.06
N ILE A 99 -5.49 16.58 0.76
CA ILE A 99 -5.83 16.84 2.16
C ILE A 99 -4.58 16.74 3.06
N THR A 100 -3.69 15.81 2.75
CA THR A 100 -2.47 15.56 3.52
C THR A 100 -1.45 16.67 3.37
N HIS A 101 -1.32 17.24 2.16
CA HIS A 101 -0.16 18.10 1.82
C HIS A 101 -0.50 19.58 1.63
N HIS A 102 -1.72 19.95 1.22
CA HIS A 102 -2.04 21.34 0.88
C HIS A 102 -2.36 22.21 2.12
N PRO A 103 -1.81 23.44 2.23
CA PRO A 103 -2.09 24.35 3.35
C PRO A 103 -3.57 24.64 3.56
N SER A 104 -4.36 24.79 2.50
CA SER A 104 -5.80 25.05 2.60
C SER A 104 -6.56 23.97 3.38
N ALA A 105 -6.13 22.71 3.30
CA ALA A 105 -6.71 21.61 4.08
C ALA A 105 -6.06 21.50 5.47
N ARG A 106 -4.72 21.56 5.54
CA ARG A 106 -3.96 21.40 6.79
C ARG A 106 -4.26 22.49 7.82
N ASN A 107 -4.27 23.75 7.40
CA ASN A 107 -4.53 24.90 8.30
C ASN A 107 -5.95 24.87 8.86
N ARG A 108 -6.88 24.22 8.16
CA ARG A 108 -8.27 23.98 8.58
C ARG A 108 -8.43 22.71 9.43
N ASN A 109 -7.34 22.02 9.76
CA ASN A 109 -7.33 20.74 10.49
C ASN A 109 -8.19 19.65 9.84
N LEU A 110 -8.32 19.67 8.52
CA LEU A 110 -9.02 18.61 7.79
C LEU A 110 -8.18 17.34 7.78
N ARG A 111 -8.82 16.19 7.92
CA ARG A 111 -8.16 14.89 8.02
C ARG A 111 -8.77 13.89 7.04
N ILE A 112 -7.95 12.95 6.58
CA ILE A 112 -8.46 11.73 5.97
C ILE A 112 -9.28 11.00 7.05
N PRO A 113 -10.55 10.64 6.78
CA PRO A 113 -11.35 9.88 7.72
C PRO A 113 -10.73 8.49 7.95
N PRO A 114 -10.87 7.89 9.14
CA PRO A 114 -10.37 6.55 9.39
C PRO A 114 -10.92 5.52 8.39
N LEU A 115 -10.17 4.44 8.14
CA LEU A 115 -10.52 3.43 7.12
C LEU A 115 -11.92 2.84 7.40
N ILE A 116 -12.27 2.62 8.66
CA ILE A 116 -13.61 2.16 9.09
C ILE A 116 -14.77 3.13 8.74
N LYS A 117 -14.48 4.40 8.47
CA LYS A 117 -15.47 5.37 7.95
C LYS A 117 -15.49 5.41 6.43
N ARG A 118 -14.33 5.26 5.78
CA ARG A 118 -14.17 5.33 4.32
C ARG A 118 -14.56 4.03 3.61
N SER A 119 -14.08 2.90 4.13
CA SER A 119 -14.28 1.55 3.62
C SER A 119 -14.55 0.58 4.79
N PRO A 120 -15.74 0.65 5.41
CA PRO A 120 -16.10 -0.24 6.51
C PRO A 120 -16.03 -1.71 6.14
N GLU A 121 -16.29 -2.05 4.87
CA GLU A 121 -16.24 -3.40 4.32
C GLU A 121 -14.81 -3.99 4.38
N SER A 122 -13.78 -3.17 4.11
CA SER A 122 -12.36 -3.56 4.25
C SER A 122 -11.94 -3.83 5.69
N CYS A 123 -12.68 -3.31 6.68
CA CYS A 123 -12.32 -3.44 8.09
C CYS A 123 -12.90 -4.70 8.76
N VAL A 124 -13.58 -5.57 8.00
CA VAL A 124 -14.14 -6.81 8.53
C VAL A 124 -13.10 -7.92 8.36
N PRO A 125 -12.59 -8.54 9.45
CA PRO A 125 -11.73 -9.70 9.31
C PRO A 125 -12.57 -10.94 8.94
N GLN A 126 -11.91 -11.95 8.35
CA GLN A 126 -12.47 -13.26 8.08
C GLN A 126 -12.95 -13.88 9.41
N LYS A 127 -14.19 -14.37 9.43
CA LYS A 127 -14.88 -14.77 10.67
C LYS A 127 -14.30 -16.03 11.35
N LYS A 128 -13.45 -16.80 10.67
CA LYS A 128 -12.84 -18.00 11.26
C LYS A 128 -11.81 -17.58 12.30
N ILE A 129 -12.21 -17.63 13.56
CA ILE A 129 -11.28 -17.58 14.69
C ILE A 129 -10.63 -18.96 14.75
N THR A 130 -9.43 -19.09 14.19
CA THR A 130 -8.60 -20.27 14.39
C THR A 130 -7.78 -20.03 15.66
N ILE A 131 -7.96 -20.88 16.68
CA ILE A 131 -7.23 -20.74 17.94
C ILE A 131 -5.80 -21.19 17.67
N ALA A 132 -4.85 -20.25 17.69
CA ALA A 132 -3.45 -20.57 17.49
C ALA A 132 -2.96 -21.59 18.54
N PRO A 133 -1.93 -22.41 18.22
CA PRO A 133 -1.40 -23.43 19.13
C PRO A 133 -1.00 -22.90 20.52
N GLY A 134 -0.83 -21.58 20.65
CA GLY A 134 -0.33 -20.91 21.84
C GLY A 134 1.19 -20.74 21.78
N PRO A 135 1.77 -19.92 22.67
CA PRO A 135 3.23 -19.85 22.80
C PRO A 135 3.77 -21.22 23.23
N VAL A 136 4.93 -21.59 22.71
CA VAL A 136 5.67 -22.77 23.20
C VAL A 136 6.08 -22.50 24.64
N VAL A 137 5.39 -23.12 25.60
CA VAL A 137 5.83 -23.22 27.01
C VAL A 137 6.49 -24.59 27.27
N SER A 138 6.62 -25.45 26.25
CA SER A 138 7.14 -26.81 26.38
C SER A 138 8.26 -27.12 25.38
N ASP A 139 9.21 -27.98 25.76
CA ASP A 139 10.30 -28.46 24.91
C ASP A 139 9.84 -29.38 23.76
N GLU A 140 8.53 -29.47 23.50
CA GLU A 140 7.98 -30.33 22.45
C GLU A 140 8.13 -29.68 21.07
N LYS A 141 8.78 -30.40 20.15
CA LYS A 141 8.80 -30.04 18.74
C LYS A 141 7.37 -29.98 18.21
N VAL A 142 7.03 -28.83 17.62
CA VAL A 142 5.79 -28.64 16.88
C VAL A 142 5.65 -29.75 15.85
N GLY A 143 4.61 -30.57 15.95
CA GLY A 143 4.23 -31.47 14.87
C GLY A 143 3.84 -30.67 13.62
N GLU A 144 3.80 -31.32 12.46
CA GLU A 144 3.25 -30.70 11.25
C GLU A 144 1.83 -30.19 11.54
N SER A 145 1.64 -28.89 11.41
CA SER A 145 0.37 -28.22 11.65
C SER A 145 -0.71 -28.75 10.69
N VAL A 146 -1.85 -29.16 11.23
CA VAL A 146 -2.99 -29.62 10.42
C VAL A 146 -3.82 -28.41 9.95
N GLY A 147 -3.89 -28.20 8.63
CA GLY A 147 -4.68 -27.13 8.00
C GLY A 147 -3.86 -25.91 7.58
N ASP A 148 -4.54 -24.88 7.07
CA ASP A 148 -3.91 -23.65 6.59
C ASP A 148 -3.46 -22.77 7.77
N ILE A 149 -2.16 -22.86 8.10
CA ILE A 149 -1.53 -22.12 9.21
C ILE A 149 -1.66 -20.61 9.05
N GLU A 150 -1.82 -20.12 7.83
CA GLU A 150 -1.93 -18.70 7.57
C GLU A 150 -3.17 -18.10 8.24
N LEU A 151 -4.22 -18.91 8.46
CA LEU A 151 -5.44 -18.43 9.11
C LEU A 151 -5.21 -17.97 10.55
N TYR A 152 -4.20 -18.47 11.24
CA TYR A 152 -3.87 -18.03 12.60
C TYR A 152 -3.38 -16.58 12.63
N MET A 153 -2.82 -16.08 11.54
CA MET A 153 -2.27 -14.73 11.44
C MET A 153 -3.27 -13.70 10.89
N ASN A 154 -4.50 -14.11 10.55
CA ASN A 154 -5.54 -13.19 10.07
C ASN A 154 -5.86 -12.07 11.08
N TRP A 155 -5.77 -12.32 12.40
CA TRP A 155 -6.03 -11.26 13.38
C TRP A 155 -5.05 -10.09 13.24
N TYR A 156 -3.81 -10.37 12.86
CA TYR A 156 -2.75 -9.39 12.65
C TYR A 156 -2.83 -8.79 11.25
N ARG A 157 -2.80 -9.64 10.21
CA ARG A 157 -2.82 -9.22 8.80
C ARG A 157 -4.06 -8.44 8.41
N GLU A 158 -5.20 -8.78 9.01
CA GLU A 158 -6.49 -8.16 8.72
C GLU A 158 -6.90 -7.11 9.76
N ASP A 159 -6.00 -6.71 10.66
CA ASP A 159 -6.24 -5.59 11.55
C ASP A 159 -6.47 -4.31 10.71
N PRO A 160 -7.59 -3.60 10.92
CA PRO A 160 -7.91 -2.42 10.12
C PRO A 160 -6.94 -1.26 10.36
N ASN A 161 -6.32 -1.15 11.53
CA ASN A 161 -5.37 -0.07 11.81
C ASN A 161 -4.02 -0.35 11.17
N LEU A 162 -3.58 -1.61 11.10
CA LEU A 162 -2.38 -2.00 10.35
C LEU A 162 -2.54 -1.64 8.86
N ASN A 163 -3.67 -2.00 8.27
CA ASN A 163 -3.97 -1.72 6.87
C ASN A 163 -4.16 -0.21 6.61
N GLU A 164 -4.80 0.52 7.53
CA GLU A 164 -4.90 1.98 7.47
C GLU A 164 -3.52 2.65 7.61
N HIS A 165 -2.65 2.14 8.48
CA HIS A 165 -1.27 2.62 8.62
C HIS A 165 -0.50 2.47 7.31
N HIS A 166 -0.55 1.29 6.68
CA HIS A 166 0.13 1.02 5.42
C HIS A 166 -0.38 1.93 4.28
N GLU A 167 -1.70 2.08 4.12
CA GLU A 167 -2.27 3.04 3.15
C GLU A 167 -1.84 4.47 3.46
N HIS A 168 -1.97 4.91 4.71
CA HIS A 168 -1.64 6.28 5.09
C HIS A 168 -0.16 6.61 4.91
N TRP A 169 0.73 5.65 5.18
CA TRP A 169 2.16 5.81 4.92
C TRP A 169 2.40 6.11 3.44
N HIS A 170 1.84 5.32 2.51
CA HIS A 170 1.98 5.55 1.07
C HIS A 170 1.29 6.82 0.55
N ILE A 171 0.29 7.36 1.26
CA ILE A 171 -0.29 8.68 0.95
C ILE A 171 0.65 9.83 1.38
N VAL A 172 1.32 9.68 2.53
CA VAL A 172 2.28 10.67 3.02
C VAL A 172 3.57 10.61 2.20
N TYR A 173 4.02 9.41 1.87
CA TYR A 173 5.25 9.08 1.17
C TYR A 173 4.89 8.41 -0.17
N SER A 174 4.59 9.25 -1.16
CA SER A 174 4.18 8.76 -2.49
C SER A 174 5.40 8.55 -3.38
N GLY A 175 5.44 7.41 -4.07
CA GLY A 175 6.46 7.13 -5.09
C GLY A 175 6.52 8.16 -6.23
N GLN A 176 5.46 8.91 -6.51
CA GLN A 176 5.48 10.00 -7.52
C GLN A 176 6.00 11.33 -6.96
N GLY A 177 6.30 11.40 -5.66
CA GLY A 177 6.52 12.66 -4.95
C GLY A 177 5.21 13.41 -4.69
N ILE A 178 5.32 14.65 -4.21
CA ILE A 178 4.17 15.49 -3.82
C ILE A 178 4.14 16.73 -4.72
N PRO A 179 3.01 17.09 -5.34
CA PRO A 179 2.96 18.34 -6.11
C PRO A 179 3.37 19.53 -5.26
N ASN A 180 4.17 20.44 -5.82
CA ASN A 180 4.53 21.67 -5.13
C ASN A 180 3.31 22.59 -5.02
N PHE A 181 2.74 22.72 -3.83
CA PHE A 181 1.53 23.56 -3.66
C PHE A 181 1.73 25.02 -4.05
N LYS A 182 2.97 25.56 -4.06
CA LYS A 182 3.24 26.94 -4.49
C LYS A 182 3.25 27.09 -6.00
N ASP A 183 3.59 26.02 -6.70
CA ASP A 183 3.62 25.95 -8.16
C ASP A 183 3.19 24.54 -8.63
N PRO A 184 1.88 24.22 -8.56
CA PRO A 184 1.40 22.88 -8.84
C PRO A 184 1.60 22.44 -10.29
N GLU A 185 1.85 23.38 -11.20
CA GLU A 185 2.01 23.13 -12.63
C GLU A 185 3.47 22.99 -13.06
N SER A 186 4.44 23.27 -12.18
CA SER A 186 5.87 23.08 -12.45
C SER A 186 6.25 21.70 -12.95
N GLY A 187 5.45 20.68 -12.59
CA GLY A 187 5.77 19.28 -12.87
C GLY A 187 6.88 18.71 -11.99
N GLU A 188 7.50 19.53 -11.15
CA GLU A 188 8.61 19.15 -10.26
C GLU A 188 8.07 18.70 -8.89
N PRO A 189 8.15 17.40 -8.55
CA PRO A 189 7.62 16.91 -7.29
C PRO A 189 8.51 17.31 -6.11
N VAL A 190 7.87 17.68 -5.00
CA VAL A 190 8.50 17.85 -3.70
C VAL A 190 8.76 16.47 -3.09
N ASN A 191 10.02 16.18 -2.81
CA ASN A 191 10.44 14.94 -2.15
C ASN A 191 10.57 15.14 -0.64
N LYS A 192 10.23 14.10 0.11
CA LYS A 192 10.44 14.07 1.56
C LYS A 192 11.85 13.59 1.87
N ASP A 193 12.38 14.09 2.98
CA ASP A 193 13.70 13.69 3.49
C ASP A 193 13.75 12.17 3.69
N ARG A 194 14.80 11.55 3.14
CA ARG A 194 15.12 10.11 3.26
C ARG A 194 13.93 9.18 3.01
N HIS A 195 13.10 9.49 2.00
CA HIS A 195 11.91 8.71 1.68
C HIS A 195 12.23 7.25 1.37
N GLY A 196 13.21 6.97 0.51
CA GLY A 196 13.57 5.62 0.13
C GLY A 196 14.12 4.82 1.32
N GLU A 197 14.88 5.46 2.20
CA GLU A 197 15.32 4.79 3.42
C GLU A 197 14.15 4.51 4.37
N LEU A 198 13.21 5.45 4.49
CA LEU A 198 12.04 5.24 5.32
C LEU A 198 11.11 4.15 4.77
N PHE A 199 11.06 3.98 3.44
CA PHE A 199 10.40 2.83 2.79
C PHE A 199 11.00 1.52 3.31
N VAL A 200 12.33 1.40 3.26
CA VAL A 200 13.04 0.22 3.77
C VAL A 200 12.73 0.01 5.25
N TYR A 201 12.91 1.05 6.06
CA TYR A 201 12.76 0.95 7.51
C TYR A 201 11.33 0.58 7.93
N MET A 202 10.31 1.22 7.35
CA MET A 202 8.91 0.97 7.71
C MET A 202 8.51 -0.48 7.42
N HIS A 203 8.80 -0.97 6.21
CA HIS A 203 8.45 -2.34 5.81
C HIS A 203 9.28 -3.39 6.56
N ARG A 204 10.56 -3.12 6.83
CA ARG A 204 11.39 -3.98 7.68
C ARG A 204 10.84 -4.09 9.10
N GLN A 205 10.36 -2.99 9.68
CA GLN A 205 9.71 -3.01 10.99
C GLN A 205 8.37 -3.75 10.97
N MET A 206 7.60 -3.66 9.87
CA MET A 206 6.40 -4.49 9.70
C MET A 206 6.77 -5.98 9.71
N LEU A 207 7.78 -6.39 8.92
CA LEU A 207 8.27 -7.76 8.84
C LEU A 207 8.76 -8.28 10.20
N ALA A 208 9.60 -7.51 10.89
CA ALA A 208 10.15 -7.91 12.20
C ALA A 208 9.03 -8.14 13.23
N ARG A 209 8.00 -7.29 13.24
CA ARG A 209 6.83 -7.48 14.12
C ARG A 209 6.01 -8.70 13.73
N TYR A 210 5.82 -8.94 12.44
CA TYR A 210 5.11 -10.12 11.97
C TYR A 210 5.84 -11.42 12.35
N ASP A 211 7.16 -11.46 12.22
CA ASP A 211 7.98 -12.59 12.68
C ASP A 211 7.87 -12.82 14.19
N ILE A 212 7.86 -11.74 15.00
CA ILE A 212 7.63 -11.86 16.45
C ILE A 212 6.27 -12.49 16.75
N GLU A 213 5.21 -12.08 16.05
CA GLU A 213 3.88 -12.66 16.23
C GLU A 213 3.84 -14.13 15.81
N LEU A 214 4.45 -14.49 14.67
CA LEU A 214 4.59 -15.88 14.23
C LEU A 214 5.27 -16.74 15.30
N LEU A 215 6.41 -16.29 15.82
CA LEU A 215 7.14 -16.98 16.89
C LEU A 215 6.30 -17.08 18.17
N GLY A 216 5.58 -16.01 18.53
CA GLY A 216 4.70 -15.95 19.69
C GLY A 216 3.55 -16.95 19.66
N ILE A 217 3.17 -17.44 18.47
CA ILE A 217 2.15 -18.46 18.28
C ILE A 217 2.69 -19.76 17.66
N ASN A 218 4.00 -19.93 17.70
CA ASN A 218 4.69 -21.15 17.28
C ASN A 218 4.51 -21.52 15.79
N LEU A 219 4.53 -20.51 14.92
CA LEU A 219 4.56 -20.68 13.47
C LEU A 219 5.97 -20.45 12.92
N PRO A 220 6.32 -21.11 11.80
CA PRO A 220 7.60 -20.87 11.14
C PRO A 220 7.69 -19.42 10.65
N LEU A 221 8.91 -18.90 10.60
CA LEU A 221 9.21 -17.59 10.01
C LEU A 221 8.81 -17.53 8.52
N ILE A 222 8.57 -16.31 8.03
CA ILE A 222 8.19 -16.08 6.63
C ILE A 222 9.27 -16.64 5.68
N LYS A 223 8.87 -17.48 4.72
CA LYS A 223 9.72 -17.83 3.58
C LYS A 223 9.69 -16.71 2.52
N PRO A 224 10.83 -16.20 2.03
CA PRO A 224 10.81 -15.22 0.93
C PRO A 224 10.14 -15.79 -0.33
N LEU A 225 9.58 -14.90 -1.16
CA LEU A 225 9.14 -15.24 -2.52
C LEU A 225 10.26 -14.92 -3.52
N ASP A 226 11.35 -15.68 -3.46
CA ASP A 226 12.57 -15.47 -4.26
C ASP A 226 12.70 -16.41 -5.47
N ASN A 227 11.81 -17.39 -5.61
CA ASN A 227 11.69 -18.21 -6.82
C ASN A 227 10.35 -17.93 -7.51
N TYR A 228 10.37 -17.02 -8.50
CA TYR A 228 9.15 -16.59 -9.21
C TYR A 228 8.53 -17.70 -10.08
N ARG A 229 9.25 -18.80 -10.31
CA ARG A 229 8.82 -19.94 -11.13
C ARG A 229 8.18 -21.04 -10.31
N ALA A 230 8.40 -21.04 -8.99
CA ALA A 230 7.76 -21.99 -8.09
C ALA A 230 6.27 -21.62 -7.88
N PRO A 231 5.40 -22.61 -7.64
CA PRO A 231 4.06 -22.34 -7.13
C PRO A 231 4.10 -21.56 -5.81
N ILE A 232 3.18 -20.60 -5.65
CA ILE A 232 2.98 -19.91 -4.38
C ILE A 232 2.09 -20.80 -3.51
N GLU A 233 2.71 -21.51 -2.56
CA GLU A 233 2.07 -22.51 -1.69
C GLU A 233 0.80 -21.97 -1.01
N GLU A 234 0.90 -20.81 -0.37
CA GLU A 234 -0.20 -20.21 0.40
C GLU A 234 -1.28 -19.72 -0.56
N GLY A 235 -2.57 -19.83 -0.22
CA GLY A 235 -3.65 -19.14 -0.93
C GLY A 235 -4.14 -17.91 -0.15
N TYR A 236 -5.02 -17.11 -0.75
CA TYR A 236 -5.78 -16.11 0.00
C TYR A 236 -7.15 -15.86 -0.62
N LYS A 237 -8.18 -15.93 0.22
CA LYS A 237 -9.56 -15.60 -0.14
C LYS A 237 -10.05 -14.43 0.72
N PRO A 238 -10.24 -13.24 0.13
CA PRO A 238 -10.82 -12.11 0.84
C PRO A 238 -12.19 -12.46 1.41
N ASN A 239 -12.51 -11.91 2.57
CA ASN A 239 -13.82 -12.10 3.20
C ASN A 239 -14.96 -11.62 2.27
N GLU A 240 -16.20 -12.07 2.52
CA GLU A 240 -17.35 -11.77 1.65
C GLU A 240 -17.63 -10.28 1.42
N ASN A 241 -17.26 -9.39 2.35
CA ASN A 241 -17.43 -7.95 2.18
C ASN A 241 -16.45 -7.38 1.15
N LEU A 242 -15.38 -8.11 0.86
CA LEU A 242 -14.34 -7.79 -0.12
C LEU A 242 -14.38 -8.68 -1.36
N SER A 243 -15.27 -9.67 -1.44
CA SER A 243 -15.35 -10.59 -2.60
C SER A 243 -16.74 -10.66 -3.23
N ASN A 244 -17.80 -10.22 -2.55
CA ASN A 244 -19.16 -10.23 -3.11
C ASN A 244 -19.58 -8.84 -3.61
N ARG A 245 -19.80 -8.73 -4.92
CA ARG A 245 -20.23 -7.49 -5.60
C ARG A 245 -21.60 -6.98 -5.17
N GLU A 246 -22.46 -7.86 -4.67
CA GLU A 246 -23.76 -7.49 -4.09
C GLU A 246 -23.61 -6.76 -2.74
N LYS A 247 -22.48 -6.94 -2.04
CA LYS A 247 -22.19 -6.34 -0.73
C LYS A 247 -21.31 -5.10 -0.83
N CYS A 248 -20.31 -5.13 -1.70
CA CYS A 248 -19.40 -4.01 -1.95
C CYS A 248 -19.02 -4.01 -3.43
N ILE A 249 -18.98 -2.85 -4.09
CA ILE A 249 -18.55 -2.81 -5.49
C ILE A 249 -17.04 -3.02 -5.64
N ASP A 250 -16.32 -2.66 -4.59
CA ASP A 250 -14.89 -2.76 -4.49
C ASP A 250 -14.49 -4.18 -4.03
N THR A 251 -14.59 -5.13 -4.96
CA THR A 251 -14.28 -6.54 -4.75
C THR A 251 -12.92 -6.96 -5.28
N PHE A 252 -12.31 -7.92 -4.60
CA PHE A 252 -11.01 -8.51 -4.89
C PHE A 252 -11.14 -10.00 -5.20
N GLY A 253 -10.30 -10.47 -6.13
CA GLY A 253 -10.17 -11.87 -6.46
C GLY A 253 -9.53 -12.69 -5.34
N SER A 254 -9.81 -13.99 -5.36
CA SER A 254 -9.09 -14.97 -4.53
C SER A 254 -7.91 -15.52 -5.32
N ARG A 255 -6.82 -15.84 -4.62
CA ARG A 255 -5.66 -16.56 -5.18
C ARG A 255 -5.65 -17.96 -4.60
N GLU A 256 -5.80 -18.97 -5.45
CA GLU A 256 -5.81 -20.36 -5.00
C GLU A 256 -4.40 -20.80 -4.53
N PRO A 257 -4.29 -21.72 -3.56
CA PRO A 257 -3.02 -22.34 -3.21
C PRO A 257 -2.31 -22.93 -4.43
N ASN A 258 -0.98 -22.88 -4.43
CA ASN A 258 -0.13 -23.34 -5.54
C ASN A 258 -0.36 -22.64 -6.88
N SER A 259 -0.95 -21.44 -6.87
CA SER A 259 -1.01 -20.61 -8.08
C SER A 259 0.40 -20.22 -8.55
N VAL A 260 0.58 -20.09 -9.86
CA VAL A 260 1.85 -19.73 -10.48
C VAL A 260 1.79 -18.33 -11.10
N ILE A 261 2.93 -17.64 -11.10
CA ILE A 261 3.06 -16.37 -11.82
C ILE A 261 3.13 -16.67 -13.33
N GLY A 262 2.40 -15.90 -14.14
CA GLY A 262 2.46 -16.02 -15.60
C GLY A 262 3.85 -15.69 -16.17
N SER A 263 4.21 -16.29 -17.30
CA SER A 263 5.54 -16.16 -17.92
C SER A 263 5.96 -14.71 -18.19
N ALA A 264 5.05 -13.85 -18.65
CA ALA A 264 5.31 -12.43 -18.87
C ALA A 264 5.65 -11.70 -17.56
N GLY A 265 4.94 -12.02 -16.47
CA GLY A 265 5.21 -11.49 -15.14
C GLY A 265 6.58 -11.94 -14.63
N ILE A 266 6.89 -13.24 -14.74
CA ILE A 266 8.19 -13.79 -14.38
C ILE A 266 9.32 -13.07 -15.11
N ASN A 267 9.23 -12.94 -16.44
CA ASN A 267 10.26 -12.28 -17.24
C ASN A 267 10.48 -10.82 -16.81
N THR A 268 9.40 -10.12 -16.47
CA THR A 268 9.46 -8.73 -15.99
C THR A 268 10.17 -8.65 -14.64
N LEU A 269 9.77 -9.49 -13.68
CA LEU A 269 10.36 -9.53 -12.34
C LEU A 269 11.83 -9.95 -12.37
N GLU A 270 12.17 -11.01 -13.13
CA GLU A 270 13.57 -11.46 -13.25
C GLU A 270 14.45 -10.40 -13.91
N THR A 271 13.93 -9.63 -14.87
CA THR A 271 14.69 -8.54 -15.50
C THR A 271 14.99 -7.42 -14.51
N LYS A 272 13.98 -6.95 -13.77
CA LYS A 272 14.15 -5.90 -12.75
C LYS A 272 15.03 -6.37 -11.61
N ARG A 273 14.86 -7.61 -11.14
CA ARG A 273 15.71 -8.22 -10.12
C ARG A 273 17.18 -8.30 -10.55
N LYS A 274 17.46 -8.76 -11.77
CA LYS A 274 18.84 -8.82 -12.28
C LYS A 274 19.49 -7.45 -12.33
N GLU A 275 18.77 -6.41 -12.72
CA GLU A 275 19.33 -5.04 -12.73
C GLU A 275 19.59 -4.52 -11.31
N LEU A 276 18.72 -4.83 -10.35
CA LEU A 276 18.94 -4.53 -8.93
C LEU A 276 20.15 -5.26 -8.36
N GLU A 277 20.24 -6.58 -8.55
CA GLU A 277 21.37 -7.40 -8.06
C GLU A 277 22.70 -6.91 -8.64
N LYS A 278 22.74 -6.60 -9.94
CA LYS A 278 23.90 -6.02 -10.62
C LYS A 278 24.27 -4.64 -10.08
N THR A 279 23.27 -3.81 -9.76
CA THR A 279 23.49 -2.48 -9.16
C THR A 279 24.12 -2.64 -7.78
N ILE A 280 23.58 -3.52 -6.93
CA ILE A 280 24.11 -3.86 -5.60
C ILE A 280 25.51 -4.48 -5.67
N GLU A 281 25.77 -5.36 -6.64
CA GLU A 281 27.09 -5.96 -6.85
C GLU A 281 28.15 -4.90 -7.13
N LYS A 282 27.83 -3.92 -7.98
CA LYS A 282 28.74 -2.84 -8.36
C LYS A 282 28.86 -1.74 -7.31
N GLY A 283 27.93 -1.65 -6.36
CA GLY A 283 27.83 -0.55 -5.39
C GLY A 283 27.40 0.80 -6.01
N LYS A 284 26.97 0.82 -7.28
CA LYS A 284 26.61 2.03 -8.01
C LYS A 284 25.59 1.78 -9.10
N PHE A 285 24.80 2.79 -9.41
CA PHE A 285 23.86 2.81 -10.54
C PHE A 285 24.60 2.89 -11.89
N CYS A 286 23.87 2.69 -12.98
CA CYS A 286 24.45 2.68 -14.32
C CYS A 286 25.04 4.02 -14.77
N ASP A 287 24.64 5.12 -14.14
CA ASP A 287 25.19 6.47 -14.36
C ASP A 287 26.42 6.78 -13.48
N GLY A 288 26.89 5.80 -12.70
CA GLY A 288 28.07 5.92 -11.84
C GLY A 288 27.78 6.42 -10.43
N THR A 289 26.54 6.77 -10.10
CA THR A 289 26.17 7.25 -8.76
C THR A 289 26.28 6.13 -7.74
N GLU A 290 27.00 6.37 -6.66
CA GLU A 290 27.13 5.40 -5.55
C GLU A 290 25.78 5.18 -4.86
N ILE A 291 25.57 3.94 -4.42
CA ILE A 291 24.35 3.58 -3.70
C ILE A 291 24.43 4.11 -2.28
N THR A 292 23.36 4.76 -1.84
CA THR A 292 23.02 4.95 -0.43
C THR A 292 21.75 4.16 -0.12
N ILE A 293 21.46 3.92 1.16
CA ILE A 293 20.21 3.24 1.55
C ILE A 293 18.96 3.98 1.05
N ASP A 294 19.00 5.31 1.02
CA ASP A 294 17.91 6.13 0.51
C ASP A 294 17.73 5.99 -1.00
N LEU A 295 18.82 6.03 -1.77
CA LEU A 295 18.77 5.80 -3.21
C LEU A 295 18.36 4.36 -3.55
N LEU A 296 18.80 3.37 -2.77
CA LEU A 296 18.45 1.97 -2.97
C LEU A 296 16.96 1.74 -2.73
N GLY A 297 16.42 2.24 -1.62
CA GLY A 297 14.99 2.16 -1.33
C GLY A 297 14.17 2.87 -2.40
N ALA A 298 14.59 4.07 -2.83
CA ALA A 298 13.93 4.82 -3.88
C ALA A 298 13.97 4.10 -5.25
N PHE A 299 15.04 3.38 -5.56
CA PHE A 299 15.13 2.58 -6.78
C PHE A 299 14.20 1.35 -6.73
N ILE A 300 14.12 0.68 -5.58
CA ILE A 300 13.35 -0.57 -5.39
C ILE A 300 11.84 -0.32 -5.40
N GLU A 301 11.36 0.67 -4.65
CA GLU A 301 9.94 1.07 -4.61
C GLU A 301 9.50 1.77 -5.90
N TYR A 302 10.45 2.38 -6.60
CA TYR A 302 10.24 3.57 -7.42
C TYR A 302 9.68 4.74 -6.62
N SER A 303 10.61 5.61 -6.22
CA SER A 303 10.34 6.93 -5.70
C SER A 303 10.92 7.99 -6.62
N ASN A 304 10.17 9.08 -6.79
CA ASN A 304 10.65 10.28 -7.47
C ASN A 304 11.89 10.76 -6.74
N PHE A 305 13.02 10.72 -7.43
CA PHE A 305 14.30 11.19 -6.92
C PHE A 305 14.90 12.16 -7.93
N PRO A 306 15.26 13.40 -7.54
CA PRO A 306 15.71 14.42 -8.49
C PRO A 306 16.90 13.95 -9.34
N GLY A 307 16.76 14.05 -10.66
CA GLY A 307 17.79 13.65 -11.61
C GLY A 307 17.88 12.15 -11.88
N LYS A 308 16.99 11.33 -11.29
CA LYS A 308 17.00 9.85 -11.42
C LYS A 308 15.68 9.28 -11.89
N GLN A 309 14.64 10.10 -12.08
CA GLN A 309 13.26 9.67 -12.32
C GLN A 309 13.14 8.69 -13.48
N GLU A 310 13.64 9.05 -14.66
CA GLU A 310 13.55 8.22 -15.86
C GLU A 310 14.28 6.89 -15.70
N MET A 311 15.47 6.92 -15.06
CA MET A 311 16.24 5.71 -14.79
C MET A 311 15.50 4.80 -13.82
N PHE A 312 15.01 5.34 -12.71
CA PHE A 312 14.29 4.56 -11.71
C PHE A 312 12.97 4.00 -12.26
N LYS A 313 12.23 4.78 -13.06
CA LYS A 313 10.99 4.30 -13.70
C LYS A 313 11.27 3.11 -14.62
N LYS A 314 12.34 3.20 -15.40
CA LYS A 314 12.68 2.18 -16.41
C LYS A 314 13.29 0.92 -15.79
N LEU A 315 14.23 1.08 -14.88
CA LEU A 315 15.09 -0.01 -14.40
C LEU A 315 14.72 -0.51 -12.99
N GLY A 316 14.13 0.35 -12.16
CA GLY A 316 13.77 0.05 -10.78
C GLY A 316 12.36 -0.53 -10.65
N ASP A 317 11.63 -0.12 -9.62
CA ASP A 317 10.24 -0.53 -9.37
C ASP A 317 10.05 -2.05 -9.29
N LEU A 318 11.01 -2.77 -8.70
CA LEU A 318 10.83 -4.21 -8.50
C LEU A 318 9.64 -4.46 -7.58
N HIS A 319 9.56 -3.71 -6.47
CA HIS A 319 8.53 -3.84 -5.44
C HIS A 319 7.11 -3.62 -5.97
N GLY A 320 6.84 -2.49 -6.63
CA GLY A 320 5.51 -2.16 -7.16
C GLY A 320 5.11 -3.08 -8.30
N THR A 321 6.05 -3.41 -9.19
CA THR A 321 5.81 -4.42 -10.25
C THR A 321 5.42 -5.78 -9.66
N GLY A 322 6.07 -6.22 -8.57
CA GLY A 322 5.71 -7.45 -7.88
C GLY A 322 4.28 -7.45 -7.34
N HIS A 323 3.86 -6.36 -6.70
CA HIS A 323 2.48 -6.18 -6.27
C HIS A 323 1.49 -6.32 -7.44
N GLY A 324 1.78 -5.67 -8.57
CA GLY A 324 0.96 -5.72 -9.77
C GLY A 324 0.91 -7.10 -10.44
N VAL A 325 2.03 -7.83 -10.48
CA VAL A 325 2.12 -9.18 -11.05
C VAL A 325 1.39 -10.20 -10.18
N ILE A 326 1.62 -10.19 -8.87
CA ILE A 326 1.01 -11.12 -7.92
C ILE A 326 -0.50 -10.86 -7.83
N GLY A 327 -0.90 -9.58 -7.77
CA GLY A 327 -2.31 -9.20 -7.70
C GLY A 327 -3.13 -9.56 -8.93
N ARG A 328 -2.50 -9.93 -10.05
CA ARG A 328 -3.16 -10.28 -11.32
C ARG A 328 -2.97 -11.74 -11.73
N ILE A 329 -2.56 -12.60 -10.80
CA ILE A 329 -2.51 -14.05 -11.03
C ILE A 329 -3.90 -14.61 -11.34
N SER A 330 -4.93 -14.11 -10.66
CA SER A 330 -6.33 -14.48 -10.87
C SER A 330 -7.02 -13.55 -11.88
N THR A 331 -8.15 -14.00 -12.44
CA THR A 331 -8.94 -13.22 -13.41
C THR A 331 -9.49 -11.91 -12.85
N VAL A 332 -9.81 -11.89 -11.56
CA VAL A 332 -10.19 -10.68 -10.82
C VAL A 332 -8.98 -10.24 -10.01
N GLU A 333 -8.62 -8.95 -10.11
CA GLU A 333 -7.49 -8.40 -9.36
C GLU A 333 -7.64 -8.66 -7.84
N GLY A 334 -6.59 -9.20 -7.23
CA GLY A 334 -6.53 -9.52 -5.81
C GLY A 334 -6.12 -8.33 -4.94
N VAL A 335 -6.11 -8.53 -3.63
CA VAL A 335 -5.83 -7.47 -2.64
C VAL A 335 -4.41 -6.88 -2.74
N MET A 336 -3.46 -7.61 -3.35
CA MET A 336 -2.08 -7.14 -3.56
C MET A 336 -1.99 -5.89 -4.43
N THR A 337 -3.03 -5.51 -5.18
CA THR A 337 -3.06 -4.28 -5.97
C THR A 337 -3.45 -3.03 -5.16
N GLN A 338 -3.77 -3.14 -3.87
CA GLN A 338 -4.25 -2.02 -3.06
C GLN A 338 -3.54 -1.92 -1.72
N THR A 339 -2.97 -0.76 -1.41
CA THR A 339 -2.26 -0.54 -0.13
C THR A 339 -3.18 -0.75 1.09
N ARG A 340 -4.45 -0.35 1.02
CA ARG A 340 -5.41 -0.55 2.13
C ARG A 340 -5.81 -1.99 2.44
N VAL A 341 -5.44 -2.96 1.60
CA VAL A 341 -5.78 -4.38 1.82
C VAL A 341 -4.66 -5.37 1.47
N ALA A 342 -3.54 -4.94 0.89
CA ALA A 342 -2.47 -5.84 0.46
C ALA A 342 -1.87 -6.65 1.62
N ALA A 343 -1.65 -6.02 2.78
CA ALA A 343 -1.07 -6.67 3.96
C ALA A 343 -1.91 -7.84 4.52
N ARG A 344 -3.16 -7.99 4.04
CA ARG A 344 -4.05 -9.09 4.41
C ARG A 344 -3.63 -10.44 3.83
N ASP A 345 -3.03 -10.44 2.63
CA ASP A 345 -2.58 -11.65 1.94
C ASP A 345 -1.24 -12.13 2.54
N PRO A 346 -1.08 -13.43 2.89
CA PRO A 346 0.22 -13.99 3.28
C PRO A 346 1.36 -13.66 2.31
N VAL A 347 1.07 -13.60 1.01
CA VAL A 347 2.08 -13.35 -0.02
C VAL A 347 2.69 -11.95 0.08
N PHE A 348 1.99 -10.97 0.69
CA PHE A 348 2.54 -9.65 0.98
C PHE A 348 3.82 -9.77 1.79
N TRP A 349 3.76 -10.55 2.86
CA TRP A 349 4.87 -10.74 3.81
C TRP A 349 6.02 -11.48 3.15
N ARG A 350 5.73 -12.51 2.33
CA ARG A 350 6.74 -13.23 1.54
C ARG A 350 7.43 -12.35 0.51
N TRP A 351 6.66 -11.51 -0.18
CA TRP A 351 7.16 -10.55 -1.16
C TRP A 351 8.06 -9.50 -0.51
N HIS A 352 7.60 -8.89 0.58
CA HIS A 352 8.37 -7.90 1.33
C HIS A 352 9.62 -8.51 1.97
N ARG A 353 9.58 -9.75 2.46
CA ARG A 353 10.78 -10.47 2.92
C ARG A 353 11.80 -10.65 1.79
N HIS A 354 11.35 -10.97 0.58
CA HIS A 354 12.24 -11.06 -0.57
C HIS A 354 12.90 -9.71 -0.91
N ILE A 355 12.13 -8.62 -0.90
CA ILE A 355 12.65 -7.26 -1.11
C ILE A 355 13.67 -6.87 -0.01
N ASP A 356 13.34 -7.11 1.26
CA ASP A 356 14.20 -6.82 2.41
C ASP A 356 15.51 -7.60 2.35
N ASN A 357 15.46 -8.89 1.98
CA ASN A 357 16.65 -9.72 1.80
C ASN A 357 17.57 -9.17 0.70
N LEU A 358 17.03 -8.68 -0.42
CA LEU A 358 17.84 -8.06 -1.48
C LEU A 358 18.54 -6.79 -0.96
N ILE A 359 17.84 -5.95 -0.21
CA ILE A 359 18.43 -4.75 0.41
C ILE A 359 19.56 -5.15 1.38
N ASN A 360 19.33 -6.17 2.20
CA ASN A 360 20.31 -6.67 3.16
C ASN A 360 21.63 -7.10 2.49
N THR A 361 21.60 -7.63 1.26
CA THR A 361 22.84 -7.97 0.53
C THR A 361 23.73 -6.76 0.20
N TRP A 362 23.17 -5.56 0.15
CA TRP A 362 23.94 -4.32 0.06
C TRP A 362 24.42 -3.88 1.44
N GLU A 363 23.58 -3.97 2.47
CA GLU A 363 23.89 -3.59 3.85
C GLU A 363 25.04 -4.43 4.43
N GLU A 364 25.10 -5.73 4.14
CA GLU A 364 26.19 -6.63 4.56
C GLU A 364 27.57 -6.26 4.00
N LYS A 365 27.62 -5.40 2.97
CA LYS A 365 28.87 -4.89 2.39
C LYS A 365 29.31 -3.56 3.00
N GLN A 366 28.50 -2.95 3.85
CA GLN A 366 28.84 -1.69 4.49
C GLN A 366 29.73 -1.94 5.70
N GLU A 367 30.62 -0.99 5.98
CA GLU A 367 31.41 -1.03 7.20
C GLU A 367 30.49 -1.00 8.43
N PRO A 368 30.77 -1.82 9.47
CA PRO A 368 30.08 -1.70 10.74
C PRO A 368 30.18 -0.26 11.27
N ASN A 369 29.06 0.26 11.78
CA ASN A 369 29.00 1.60 12.37
C ASN A 369 29.84 1.74 13.63
#